data_AF-A0A9R0IA91-F1
#
_entry.id   AF-A0A9R0IA91-F1
#
_cell.length_a   1.000
_cell.length_b   1.000
_cell.length_c   1.000
_cell.angle_alpha   90.00
_cell.angle_beta   90.00
_cell.angle_gamma   90.00
#
_symmetry.space_group_name_H-M   'P 1'
#
loop_
_entity.id
_entity.type
_entity.pdbx_description
1 polymer ?
#
loop_
_entity_poly.entity_id
_entity_poly.type
_entity_poly.pdbx_seq_one_letter_code
_entity_poly.pdbx_strand_id
1 'polypeptide(L)'
;MGISASKRVSHHFRTSQEFTSSCNTIFSDLQTLTQLASPGQIFAYQLPDAAFRLHNSLSSPLLKTWCPSPPSRAQVDGAYRSLRRKTPPEETLSSDEFREFAIVMFTDAIVSNASKAVASKVCVGVAGIAGVGMVARIGGGLVGSVIGIYAIGIATSVYVSLG
;
A
#
# COMPACT_ATOMS: atom_id res chain seq x y z
N MET A 1 -4.90 22.19 -4.19
CA MET A 1 -4.37 21.26 -3.15
C MET A 1 -4.66 19.84 -3.62
N GLY A 2 -3.65 19.10 -4.10
CA GLY A 2 -3.82 17.78 -4.71
C GLY A 2 -3.99 16.67 -3.67
N ILE A 3 -4.90 15.72 -3.94
CA ILE A 3 -5.09 14.54 -3.09
C ILE A 3 -3.83 13.67 -3.20
N SER A 4 -3.14 13.43 -2.08
CA SER A 4 -1.95 12.55 -2.02
C SER A 4 -2.26 11.16 -2.60
N ALA A 5 -1.30 10.54 -3.28
CA ALA A 5 -1.44 9.22 -3.90
C ALA A 5 -1.94 8.16 -2.90
N SER A 6 -1.41 8.14 -1.67
CA SER A 6 -1.88 7.27 -0.59
C SER A 6 -3.36 7.49 -0.26
N LYS A 7 -3.82 8.75 -0.23
CA LYS A 7 -5.21 9.11 0.07
C LYS A 7 -6.17 8.70 -1.06
N ARG A 8 -5.72 8.72 -2.31
CA ARG A 8 -6.47 8.21 -3.48
C ARG A 8 -6.60 6.68 -3.45
N VAL A 9 -5.50 5.98 -3.19
CA VAL A 9 -5.51 4.51 -3.06
C VAL A 9 -6.39 4.07 -1.89
N SER A 10 -6.29 4.76 -0.76
CA SER A 10 -7.13 4.50 0.42
C SER A 10 -8.61 4.68 0.11
N HIS A 11 -8.96 5.76 -0.61
CA HIS A 11 -10.33 6.01 -1.03
C HIS A 11 -10.84 4.90 -1.95
N HIS A 12 -10.05 4.45 -2.93
CA HIS A 12 -10.42 3.36 -3.83
C HIS A 12 -10.77 2.07 -3.07
N PHE A 13 -9.95 1.68 -2.08
CA PHE A 13 -10.25 0.50 -1.27
C PHE A 13 -11.48 0.68 -0.36
N ARG A 14 -11.72 1.89 0.15
CA ARG A 14 -12.92 2.18 0.94
C ARG A 14 -14.21 2.10 0.13
N THR A 15 -14.18 2.52 -1.14
CA THR A 15 -15.35 2.48 -2.04
C THR A 15 -15.55 1.11 -2.71
N SER A 16 -14.53 0.25 -2.70
CA SER A 16 -14.62 -1.08 -3.33
C SER A 16 -15.46 -2.05 -2.50
N GLN A 17 -16.58 -2.49 -3.08
CA GLN A 17 -17.46 -3.50 -2.50
C GLN A 17 -16.78 -4.88 -2.45
N GLU A 18 -16.04 -5.25 -3.50
CA GLU A 18 -15.28 -6.50 -3.57
C GLU A 18 -14.29 -6.59 -2.41
N PHE A 19 -13.52 -5.52 -2.18
CA PHE A 19 -12.57 -5.43 -1.08
C PHE A 19 -13.24 -5.62 0.29
N THR A 20 -14.36 -4.93 0.49
CA THR A 20 -15.12 -4.99 1.75
C THR A 20 -15.68 -6.39 1.98
N SER A 21 -16.20 -7.03 0.92
CA SER A 21 -16.72 -8.40 0.98
C SER A 21 -15.62 -9.40 1.32
N SER A 22 -14.48 -9.36 0.63
CA SER A 22 -13.36 -10.26 0.91
C SER A 22 -12.81 -10.10 2.33
N CYS A 23 -12.72 -8.87 2.83
CA CYS A 23 -12.33 -8.61 4.22
C CYS A 23 -13.29 -9.28 5.21
N ASN A 24 -14.61 -9.13 5.02
CA ASN A 24 -15.62 -9.73 5.89
C ASN A 24 -15.59 -11.26 5.85
N THR A 25 -15.41 -11.85 4.66
CA THR A 25 -15.32 -13.31 4.51
C THR A 25 -14.10 -13.87 5.24
N ILE A 26 -12.92 -13.27 5.04
CA ILE A 26 -11.69 -13.70 5.71
C ILE A 26 -11.77 -13.47 7.21
N PHE A 27 -12.37 -12.35 7.65
CA PHE A 27 -12.61 -12.09 9.05
C PHE A 27 -13.46 -13.20 9.68
N SER A 28 -14.54 -13.59 9.01
CA SER A 28 -15.44 -14.66 9.46
C SER A 28 -14.73 -16.02 9.50
N ASP A 29 -13.91 -16.33 8.49
CA ASP A 29 -13.11 -17.57 8.41
C ASP A 29 -12.04 -17.66 9.51
N LEU A 30 -11.35 -16.55 9.80
CA LEU A 30 -10.40 -16.51 10.90
C LEU A 30 -11.11 -16.63 12.24
N GLN A 31 -12.28 -16.00 12.38
CA GLN A 31 -13.08 -16.13 13.59
C GLN A 31 -13.54 -17.58 13.83
N THR A 32 -13.98 -18.31 12.79
CA THR A 32 -14.37 -19.73 12.93
C THR A 32 -13.20 -20.63 13.28
N LEU A 33 -12.00 -20.35 12.76
CA LEU A 33 -10.78 -21.07 13.10
C LEU A 33 -10.31 -20.79 14.54
N THR A 34 -10.69 -19.65 15.10
CA THR A 34 -10.23 -19.23 16.44
C THR A 34 -11.25 -19.59 17.51
N GLN A 35 -11.21 -20.84 17.98
CA GLN A 35 -12.12 -21.34 19.02
C GLN A 35 -12.00 -20.63 20.39
N LEU A 36 -10.90 -19.90 20.61
CA LEU A 36 -10.59 -19.18 21.85
C LEU A 36 -10.87 -17.68 21.78
N ALA A 37 -11.28 -17.15 20.63
CA ALA A 37 -11.56 -15.72 20.47
C ALA A 37 -12.97 -15.38 20.96
N SER A 38 -13.10 -14.24 21.66
CA SER A 38 -14.41 -13.65 21.94
C SER A 38 -15.14 -13.35 20.63
N PRO A 39 -16.48 -13.50 20.59
CA PRO A 39 -17.25 -13.32 19.37
C PRO A 39 -17.03 -11.91 18.78
N GLY A 40 -16.61 -11.86 17.52
CA GLY A 40 -16.39 -10.62 16.77
C GLY A 40 -14.99 -10.01 16.89
N GLN A 41 -13.99 -10.77 17.35
CA GLN A 41 -12.61 -10.30 17.50
C GLN A 41 -11.57 -11.29 16.94
N ILE A 42 -10.47 -10.75 16.40
CA ILE A 42 -9.32 -11.50 15.87
C ILE A 42 -8.05 -11.05 16.59
N PHE A 43 -7.13 -11.98 16.87
CA PHE A 43 -5.87 -11.65 17.55
C PHE A 43 -4.82 -11.08 16.60
N ALA A 44 -3.97 -10.19 17.12
CA ALA A 44 -2.89 -9.57 16.33
C ALA A 44 -1.91 -10.58 15.70
N TYR A 45 -1.69 -11.75 16.32
CA TYR A 45 -0.80 -12.77 15.76
C TYR A 45 -1.34 -13.41 14.47
N GLN A 46 -2.64 -13.29 14.19
CA GLN A 46 -3.29 -13.84 13.00
C GLN A 46 -3.23 -12.88 11.81
N LEU A 47 -2.85 -11.61 12.05
CA LEU A 47 -2.75 -10.59 11.00
C LEU A 47 -1.84 -10.98 9.81
N PRO A 48 -0.69 -11.65 9.99
CA PRO A 48 0.12 -12.07 8.86
C PRO A 48 -0.56 -13.14 7.97
N ASP A 49 -1.24 -14.11 8.58
CA ASP A 49 -1.99 -15.13 7.84
C ASP A 49 -3.20 -14.50 7.13
N ALA A 50 -3.91 -13.62 7.84
CA ALA A 50 -5.00 -12.83 7.29
C ALA A 50 -4.55 -12.05 6.06
N ALA A 51 -3.43 -11.34 6.14
CA ALA A 51 -2.88 -10.55 5.06
C ALA A 51 -2.52 -11.40 3.82
N PHE A 52 -1.98 -12.61 4.03
CA PHE A 52 -1.69 -13.56 2.96
C PHE A 52 -2.97 -14.05 2.27
N ARG A 53 -3.98 -14.47 3.05
CA ARG A 53 -5.28 -14.90 2.52
C ARG A 53 -5.98 -13.79 1.75
N LEU A 54 -5.90 -12.56 2.25
CA LEU A 54 -6.51 -11.38 1.65
C LEU A 54 -5.83 -11.00 0.33
N HIS A 55 -4.50 -11.09 0.27
CA HIS A 55 -3.74 -10.90 -0.96
C HIS A 55 -4.10 -11.94 -2.04
N ASN A 56 -4.26 -13.21 -1.66
CA ASN A 56 -4.67 -14.26 -2.60
C ASN A 56 -6.14 -14.16 -3.05
N SER A 57 -7.02 -13.67 -2.16
CA SER A 57 -8.45 -13.51 -2.47
C SER A 57 -8.72 -12.33 -3.41
N LEU A 58 -7.93 -11.26 -3.31
CA LEU A 58 -8.11 -10.06 -4.12
C LEU A 58 -7.43 -10.20 -5.48
N SER A 59 -8.22 -10.25 -6.55
CA SER A 59 -7.72 -10.23 -7.93
C SER A 59 -7.76 -8.82 -8.56
N SER A 60 -7.49 -7.78 -7.79
CA SER A 60 -7.47 -6.40 -8.30
C SER A 60 -6.24 -6.14 -9.19
N PRO A 61 -6.39 -5.48 -10.36
CA PRO A 61 -5.26 -5.14 -11.24
C PRO A 61 -4.23 -4.24 -10.55
N LEU A 62 -4.65 -3.41 -9.57
CA LEU A 62 -3.75 -2.58 -8.76
C LEU A 62 -2.79 -3.43 -7.93
N LEU A 63 -3.30 -4.50 -7.32
CA LEU A 63 -2.48 -5.41 -6.53
C LEU A 63 -1.56 -6.23 -7.41
N LYS A 64 -2.02 -6.70 -8.57
CA LYS A 64 -1.16 -7.41 -9.53
C LYS A 64 -0.01 -6.54 -10.04
N THR A 65 -0.26 -5.23 -10.24
CA THR A 65 0.74 -4.31 -10.79
C THR A 65 1.74 -3.82 -9.74
N TRP A 66 1.26 -3.50 -8.53
CA TRP A 66 2.06 -2.82 -7.51
C TRP A 66 2.36 -3.69 -6.28
N CYS A 67 1.74 -4.85 -6.15
CA CYS A 67 1.96 -5.78 -5.04
C CYS A 67 1.96 -7.25 -5.52
N PRO A 68 2.92 -7.66 -6.36
CA PRO A 68 2.97 -9.02 -6.92
C PRO A 68 3.30 -10.09 -5.86
N SER A 69 3.98 -9.70 -4.78
CA SER A 69 4.29 -10.56 -3.64
C SER A 69 3.34 -10.28 -2.48
N PRO A 70 3.06 -11.27 -1.62
CA PRO A 70 2.29 -11.04 -0.41
C PRO A 70 2.96 -9.98 0.48
N PRO A 71 2.17 -9.24 1.28
CA PRO A 71 2.67 -8.19 2.17
C PRO A 71 3.68 -8.76 3.17
N SER A 72 4.79 -8.05 3.34
CA SER A 72 5.87 -8.46 4.26
C SER A 72 5.48 -8.24 5.73
N ARG A 73 6.09 -8.99 6.65
CA ARG A 73 5.85 -8.83 8.09
C ARG A 73 6.10 -7.40 8.58
N ALA A 74 7.07 -6.70 8.01
CA ALA A 74 7.33 -5.29 8.33
C ALA A 74 6.17 -4.36 7.95
N GLN A 75 5.47 -4.64 6.84
CA GLN A 75 4.29 -3.87 6.41
C GLN A 75 3.09 -4.18 7.31
N VAL A 76 2.91 -5.44 7.69
CA VAL A 76 1.88 -5.87 8.66
C VAL A 76 2.11 -5.18 10.01
N ASP A 77 3.32 -5.25 10.55
CA ASP A 77 3.66 -4.61 11.83
C ASP A 77 3.56 -3.08 11.76
N GLY A 78 3.94 -2.48 10.63
CA GLY A 78 3.82 -1.04 10.38
C GLY A 78 2.38 -0.57 10.31
N ALA A 79 1.52 -1.31 9.63
CA ALA A 79 0.08 -1.05 9.55
C ALA A 79 -0.59 -1.23 10.93
N TYR A 80 -0.24 -2.30 11.65
CA TYR A 80 -0.73 -2.53 13.00
C TYR A 80 -0.34 -1.41 13.97
N ARG A 81 0.93 -0.97 13.95
CA ARG A 81 1.38 0.18 14.74
C ARG A 81 0.64 1.47 14.36
N SER A 82 0.34 1.67 13.08
CA SER A 82 -0.36 2.86 12.61
C SER A 82 -1.83 2.89 13.07
N LEU A 83 -2.47 1.71 13.14
CA LEU A 83 -3.79 1.56 13.72
C LEU A 83 -3.78 1.81 15.23
N ARG A 84 -2.84 1.20 15.97
CA ARG A 84 -2.69 1.36 17.43
C ARG A 84 -2.26 2.75 17.90
N ARG A 85 -1.83 3.62 16.99
CA ARG A 85 -1.68 5.06 17.31
C ARG A 85 -3.03 5.77 17.43
N LYS A 86 -4.08 5.25 16.80
CA LYS A 86 -5.42 5.85 16.76
C LYS A 86 -6.37 5.25 17.79
N THR A 87 -6.25 3.95 18.05
CA THR A 87 -7.07 3.22 19.03
C THR A 87 -6.21 2.68 20.17
N PRO A 88 -6.72 2.66 21.43
CA PRO A 88 -5.98 2.13 22.57
C PRO A 88 -5.54 0.67 22.37
N PRO A 89 -4.55 0.20 23.15
CA PRO A 89 -3.96 -1.12 22.99
C PRO A 89 -4.90 -2.22 23.48
N GLU A 90 -5.82 -2.65 22.62
CA GLU A 90 -6.42 -3.98 22.74
C GLU A 90 -5.54 -5.02 22.03
N GLU A 91 -5.56 -6.26 22.51
CA GLU A 91 -4.85 -7.39 21.89
C GLU A 91 -5.63 -7.98 20.70
N THR A 92 -6.89 -7.57 20.60
CA THR A 92 -7.91 -8.00 19.65
C THR A 92 -8.25 -6.88 18.67
N LEU A 93 -8.66 -7.26 17.46
CA LEU A 93 -9.20 -6.35 16.44
C LEU A 93 -10.64 -6.71 16.14
N SER A 94 -11.50 -5.70 16.11
CA SER A 94 -12.86 -5.80 15.56
C SER A 94 -12.85 -5.88 14.02
N SER A 95 -13.99 -6.22 13.42
CA SER A 95 -14.12 -6.29 11.95
C SER A 95 -13.83 -4.94 11.25
N ASP A 96 -14.29 -3.83 11.85
CA ASP A 96 -14.03 -2.49 11.30
C ASP A 96 -12.53 -2.12 11.38
N GLU A 97 -11.89 -2.44 12.51
CA GLU A 97 -10.45 -2.25 12.69
C GLU A 97 -9.63 -3.13 11.76
N PHE A 98 -10.06 -4.37 11.53
CA PHE A 98 -9.42 -5.28 10.57
C PHE A 98 -9.50 -4.72 9.14
N ARG A 99 -10.65 -4.13 8.77
CA ARG A 99 -10.81 -3.47 7.47
C ARG A 99 -9.90 -2.25 7.33
N GLU A 100 -9.86 -1.38 8.34
CA GLU A 100 -8.97 -0.21 8.33
C GLU A 100 -7.50 -0.63 8.32
N PHE A 101 -7.14 -1.67 9.07
CA PHE A 101 -5.81 -2.30 9.02
C PHE A 101 -5.47 -2.75 7.59
N ALA A 102 -6.37 -3.49 6.93
CA ALA A 102 -6.14 -3.99 5.57
C ALA A 102 -5.96 -2.83 4.57
N ILE A 103 -6.77 -1.77 4.68
CA ILE A 103 -6.63 -0.56 3.84
C ILE A 103 -5.25 0.08 4.04
N VAL A 104 -4.83 0.29 5.30
CA VAL A 104 -3.53 0.89 5.62
C VAL A 104 -2.38 0.01 5.10
N MET A 105 -2.48 -1.31 5.27
CA MET A 105 -1.46 -2.25 4.82
C MET A 105 -1.31 -2.25 3.30
N PHE A 106 -2.41 -2.37 2.53
CA PHE A 106 -2.33 -2.38 1.07
C PHE A 106 -1.94 -1.02 0.50
N THR A 107 -2.38 0.07 1.12
CA THR A 107 -1.97 1.42 0.67
C THR A 107 -0.49 1.65 0.90
N ASP A 108 0.06 1.27 2.05
CA ASP A 108 1.50 1.36 2.32
C ASP A 108 2.31 0.45 1.40
N ALA A 109 1.87 -0.80 1.20
CA ALA A 109 2.52 -1.75 0.30
C ALA A 109 2.56 -1.24 -1.14
N ILE A 110 1.43 -0.73 -1.67
CA ILE A 110 1.35 -0.18 -3.02
C ILE A 110 2.22 1.07 -3.16
N VAL A 111 2.20 1.99 -2.19
CA VAL A 111 2.99 3.24 -2.25
C VAL A 111 4.49 2.94 -2.13
N SER A 112 4.88 2.04 -1.23
CA SER A 112 6.28 1.62 -1.05
C SER A 112 6.82 0.90 -2.29
N ASN A 113 6.04 -0.01 -2.88
CA ASN A 113 6.45 -0.70 -4.10
C ASN A 113 6.41 0.22 -5.33
N ALA A 114 5.42 1.12 -5.43
CA ALA A 114 5.36 2.11 -6.50
C ALA A 114 6.54 3.08 -6.45
N SER A 115 6.89 3.58 -5.26
CA SER A 115 8.06 4.45 -5.09
C SER A 115 9.37 3.72 -5.40
N LYS A 116 9.52 2.45 -5.01
CA LYS A 116 10.67 1.62 -5.40
C LYS A 116 10.73 1.37 -6.91
N ALA A 117 9.60 1.08 -7.55
CA ALA A 117 9.54 0.85 -9.00
C ALA A 117 9.83 2.13 -9.80
N VAL A 118 9.42 3.29 -9.29
CA VAL A 118 9.79 4.59 -9.87
C VAL A 118 11.28 4.86 -9.64
N ALA A 119 11.81 4.63 -8.44
CA ALA A 119 13.23 4.79 -8.15
C ALA A 119 14.11 3.87 -9.02
N SER A 120 13.70 2.62 -9.25
CA SER A 120 14.44 1.68 -10.11
C SER A 120 14.38 2.08 -11.58
N LYS A 121 13.21 2.50 -12.09
CA LYS A 121 13.08 3.03 -13.46
C LYS A 121 13.88 4.30 -13.68
N VAL A 122 13.99 5.17 -12.66
CA VAL A 122 14.85 6.36 -12.71
C VAL A 122 16.33 5.97 -12.70
N CYS A 123 16.75 5.00 -11.88
CA CYS A 123 18.14 4.52 -11.90
C CYS A 123 18.53 3.89 -13.25
N VAL A 124 17.62 3.15 -13.88
CA VAL A 124 17.82 2.61 -15.24
C VAL A 124 17.81 3.73 -16.30
N GLY A 125 16.95 4.74 -16.15
CA GLY A 125 16.90 5.91 -17.03
C GLY A 125 18.19 6.75 -16.96
N VAL A 126 18.77 6.94 -15.77
CA VAL A 126 20.03 7.67 -15.60
C VAL A 126 21.22 6.88 -16.19
N ALA A 127 21.20 5.54 -16.11
CA ALA A 127 22.20 4.70 -16.78
C ALA A 127 22.06 4.74 -18.32
N GLY A 128 20.85 4.89 -18.85
CA GLY A 128 20.60 5.03 -20.30
C GLY A 128 20.90 6.42 -20.87
N ILE A 129 20.83 7.49 -20.05
CA ILE A 129 21.05 8.88 -20.50
C ILE A 129 22.54 9.29 -20.40
N ALA A 130 23.41 8.49 -19.77
CA ALA A 130 24.85 8.74 -19.81
C ALA A 130 25.49 8.46 -21.19
N GLY A 131 24.78 7.80 -22.11
CA GLY A 131 25.29 7.41 -23.43
C GLY A 131 24.99 8.37 -24.58
N VAL A 132 24.16 9.40 -24.40
CA VAL A 132 23.83 10.36 -25.46
C VAL A 132 24.11 11.77 -24.95
N GLY A 133 25.19 12.34 -25.44
CA GLY A 133 25.68 13.65 -25.03
C GLY A 133 24.63 14.75 -25.18
N MET A 134 24.44 15.50 -24.10
CA MET A 134 24.12 16.92 -24.19
C MET A 134 25.12 17.69 -23.35
N VAL A 135 26.00 18.39 -24.08
CA VAL A 135 26.79 19.49 -23.56
C VAL A 135 25.82 20.58 -23.12
N ALA A 136 25.67 20.76 -21.81
CA ALA A 136 25.20 22.01 -21.22
C ALA A 136 26.23 22.42 -20.16
N ARG A 137 27.31 23.07 -20.63
CA ARG A 137 28.09 23.93 -19.74
C ARG A 137 27.31 25.22 -19.49
N ILE A 138 27.55 25.80 -18.32
CA ILE A 138 27.22 27.17 -17.86
C ILE A 138 25.81 27.25 -17.25
N GLY A 139 25.58 27.53 -15.96
CA GLY A 139 26.45 27.87 -14.83
C GLY A 139 25.55 28.24 -13.64
N GLY A 140 25.99 27.96 -12.42
CA GLY A 140 25.49 28.60 -11.18
C GLY A 140 24.02 28.39 -10.80
N GLY A 141 23.74 27.29 -10.08
CA GLY A 141 22.62 27.23 -9.11
C GLY A 141 21.25 26.84 -9.66
N LEU A 142 20.91 25.55 -9.60
CA LEU A 142 19.51 25.12 -9.64
C LEU A 142 19.31 23.76 -8.94
N VAL A 143 19.39 23.76 -7.61
CA VAL A 143 19.08 22.60 -6.74
C VAL A 143 17.54 22.41 -6.58
N GLY A 144 16.72 23.01 -7.47
CA GLY A 144 15.27 23.08 -7.28
C GLY A 144 14.40 22.19 -8.18
N SER A 145 14.93 21.65 -9.30
CA SER A 145 14.05 21.12 -10.37
C SER A 145 13.79 19.61 -10.32
N VAL A 146 14.62 18.83 -9.61
CA VAL A 146 14.50 17.35 -9.59
C VAL A 146 13.33 16.86 -8.73
N ILE A 147 12.91 17.64 -7.74
CA ILE A 147 11.83 17.26 -6.80
C ILE A 147 10.43 17.38 -7.44
N GLY A 148 10.26 18.26 -8.44
CA GLY A 148 8.97 18.50 -9.09
C GLY A 148 8.47 17.32 -9.93
N ILE A 149 9.38 16.58 -10.57
CA ILE A 149 9.03 15.43 -11.44
C ILE A 149 8.67 14.19 -10.58
N TYR A 150 9.25 14.09 -9.38
CA TYR A 150 9.10 12.95 -8.48
C TYR A 150 7.67 12.75 -7.98
N ALA A 151 6.93 13.84 -7.75
CA ALA A 151 5.53 13.78 -7.29
C ALA A 151 4.54 13.56 -8.45
N ILE A 152 4.82 14.12 -9.63
CA ILE A 152 3.95 14.03 -10.80
C ILE A 152 3.97 12.62 -11.37
N GLY A 153 5.14 11.98 -11.52
CA GLY A 153 5.25 10.64 -12.10
C GLY A 153 4.50 9.55 -11.31
N ILE A 154 4.59 9.59 -9.98
CA ILE A 154 3.88 8.66 -9.08
C ILE A 154 2.36 8.91 -9.16
N ALA A 155 1.94 10.18 -9.20
CA ALA A 155 0.52 10.52 -9.30
C ALA A 155 -0.09 10.06 -10.63
N THR A 156 0.64 10.17 -11.75
CA THR A 156 0.17 9.78 -13.09
C THR A 156 0.15 8.26 -13.29
N SER A 157 1.15 7.52 -12.81
CA SER A 157 1.16 6.05 -12.95
C SER A 157 0.06 5.38 -12.11
N VAL A 158 -0.21 5.93 -10.92
CA VAL A 158 -1.34 5.53 -10.09
C VAL A 158 -2.65 5.99 -10.74
N TYR A 159 -2.71 7.18 -11.35
CA TYR A 159 -3.90 7.67 -12.07
C TYR A 159 -4.28 6.76 -13.25
N VAL A 160 -3.33 6.36 -14.10
CA VAL A 160 -3.59 5.47 -15.25
C VAL A 160 -4.00 4.07 -14.79
N SER A 161 -3.52 3.62 -13.63
CA SER A 161 -3.91 2.32 -13.07
C SER A 161 -5.26 2.32 -12.35
N LEU A 162 -5.84 3.50 -12.07
CA LEU A 162 -7.16 3.71 -11.44
C LEU A 162 -8.23 4.21 -12.44
N GLY A 163 -7.86 4.47 -13.70
CA GLY A 163 -8.75 4.94 -14.76
C GLY A 163 -9.23 3.81 -15.64
#